data_AF-A0A8J2XF58-F1
#
_entry.id   AF-A0A8J2XF58-F1
#
_cell.length_a   1.000
_cell.length_b   1.000
_cell.length_c   1.000
_cell.angle_alpha   90.00
_cell.angle_beta   90.00
_cell.angle_gamma   90.00
#
_symmetry.space_group_name_H-M   'P 1'
#
loop_
_entity.id
_entity.type
_entity.pdbx_description
1 polymer ?
#
loop_
_entity_poly.entity_id
_entity_poly.type
_entity_poly.pdbx_seq_one_letter_code
_entity_poly.pdbx_strand_id
1 'polypeptide(L)'
;MDLGFYGVFIIAGILAVQFFLSTRNNAYWGAILPVAYFVLLTWMFISHRINSTIGYVLYLMLGLLFLIAEWNGGRKYVREKRKKELDKIKTFDMK
;
A
#
# COMPACT_ATOMS: atom_id res chain seq x y z
N MET A 1 8.03 22.80 -12.11
CA MET A 1 8.29 21.42 -12.58
C MET A 1 6.96 20.86 -13.04
N ASP A 2 6.70 20.95 -14.35
CA ASP A 2 5.46 20.43 -14.94
C ASP A 2 5.48 18.90 -14.87
N LEU A 3 4.71 18.37 -13.92
CA LEU A 3 4.31 16.97 -13.85
C LEU A 3 3.28 16.71 -14.98
N GLY A 4 3.73 16.80 -16.24
CA GLY A 4 2.91 16.44 -17.40
C GLY A 4 2.58 14.94 -17.43
N PHE A 5 2.02 14.44 -18.54
CA PHE A 5 1.60 13.04 -18.78
C PHE A 5 2.55 11.96 -18.20
N TYR A 6 3.86 12.22 -18.15
CA TYR A 6 4.88 11.36 -17.54
C TYR A 6 4.71 11.11 -16.04
N GLY A 7 4.17 12.07 -15.28
CA GLY A 7 3.89 11.92 -13.85
C GLY A 7 2.86 10.82 -13.56
N VAL A 8 1.87 10.66 -14.44
CA VAL A 8 0.83 9.63 -14.32
C VAL A 8 1.44 8.23 -14.52
N PHE A 9 2.36 8.07 -15.46
CA PHE A 9 3.07 6.79 -15.67
C PHE A 9 4.00 6.43 -14.52
N ILE A 10 4.65 7.43 -13.90
CA ILE A 10 5.49 7.21 -12.71
C ILE A 10 4.62 6.75 -11.53
N ILE A 11 3.47 7.42 -11.29
CA ILE A 11 2.53 7.03 -10.24
C ILE A 11 1.96 5.63 -10.52
N ALA A 12 1.56 5.34 -11.75
CA ALA A 12 1.06 4.03 -12.14
C ALA A 12 2.13 2.94 -11.98
N GLY A 13 3.39 3.24 -12.30
CA GLY A 13 4.53 2.33 -12.09
C GLY A 13 4.78 2.04 -10.61
N ILE A 14 4.72 3.07 -9.75
CA ILE A 14 4.84 2.92 -8.30
C ILE A 14 3.69 2.07 -7.75
N LEU A 15 2.45 2.31 -8.19
CA LEU A 15 1.27 1.52 -7.79
C LEU A 15 1.35 0.07 -8.28
N ALA A 16 1.83 -0.16 -9.51
CA ALA A 16 2.01 -1.50 -10.06
C ALA A 16 3.10 -2.27 -9.29
N VAL A 17 4.22 -1.61 -8.99
CA VAL A 17 5.30 -2.19 -8.17
C VAL A 17 4.78 -2.48 -6.76
N GLN A 18 4.04 -1.57 -6.13
CA GLN A 18 3.39 -1.79 -4.84
C GLN A 18 2.46 -2.99 -4.86
N PHE A 19 1.57 -3.07 -5.86
CA PHE A 19 0.58 -4.15 -5.96
C PHE A 19 1.26 -5.50 -6.18
N PHE A 20 2.28 -5.53 -7.05
CA PHE A 20 3.10 -6.71 -7.32
C PHE A 20 3.88 -7.17 -6.08
N LEU A 21 4.39 -6.23 -5.30
CA LEU A 21 5.08 -6.45 -4.04
C LEU A 21 4.14 -6.95 -2.93
N SER A 22 2.92 -6.41 -2.86
CA SER A 22 1.88 -6.84 -1.91
C SER A 22 1.36 -8.27 -2.19
N THR A 23 1.39 -8.69 -3.47
CA THR A 23 0.93 -10.01 -3.91
C THR A 23 1.99 -11.10 -3.66
N ARG A 24 3.26 -10.73 -3.46
CA ARG A 24 4.36 -11.66 -3.21
C ARG A 24 4.31 -12.18 -1.77
N ASN A 25 4.82 -13.41 -1.56
CA ASN A 25 4.65 -14.20 -0.32
C ASN A 25 5.09 -13.51 0.98
N ASN A 26 5.86 -12.41 0.89
CA ASN A 26 6.39 -11.72 2.05
C ASN A 26 5.66 -10.40 2.33
N ALA A 27 4.90 -10.40 3.43
CA ALA A 27 4.09 -9.28 3.93
C ALA A 27 4.82 -7.93 3.90
N TYR A 28 6.09 -7.92 4.28
CA TYR A 28 6.90 -6.70 4.45
C TYR A 28 7.01 -5.84 3.19
N TRP A 29 6.84 -6.43 2.01
CA TRP A 29 6.87 -5.70 0.75
C TRP A 29 5.68 -4.74 0.55
N GLY A 30 4.53 -5.02 1.18
CA GLY A 30 3.39 -4.10 1.19
C GLY A 30 3.57 -2.91 2.14
N ALA A 31 4.46 -3.02 3.13
CA ALA A 31 4.76 -1.95 4.08
C ALA A 31 5.64 -0.83 3.48
N ILE A 32 6.18 -1.05 2.28
CA ILE A 32 7.05 -0.07 1.63
C ILE A 32 6.31 1.23 1.28
N LEU A 33 5.01 1.15 0.98
CA LEU A 33 4.21 2.35 0.69
C LEU A 33 3.89 3.20 1.91
N PRO A 34 3.43 2.62 3.03
CA PRO A 34 3.32 3.35 4.29
C PRO A 34 4.61 4.07 4.67
N VAL A 35 5.77 3.42 4.48
CA VAL A 35 7.08 4.01 4.77
C VAL A 35 7.42 5.13 3.79
N ALA A 36 7.23 4.93 2.48
CA ALA A 36 7.48 5.97 1.48
C ALA A 36 6.57 7.20 1.69
N TYR A 37 5.29 6.96 2.01
CA TYR A 37 4.33 8.01 2.35
C TYR A 37 4.79 8.83 3.56
N PHE A 38 5.20 8.15 4.63
CA PHE A 38 5.74 8.80 5.82
C PHE A 38 6.93 9.70 5.48
N VAL A 39 7.93 9.17 4.76
CA VAL A 39 9.14 9.92 4.38
C VAL A 39 8.81 11.16 3.53
N LEU A 40 7.91 11.03 2.57
CA LEU A 40 7.48 12.15 1.71
C LEU A 40 6.78 13.25 2.52
N LEU A 41 5.90 12.86 3.44
CA LEU A 41 5.16 13.81 4.28
C LEU A 41 6.10 14.54 5.24
N THR A 42 7.02 13.81 5.87
CA THR A 42 8.04 14.40 6.74
C THR A 42 8.95 15.35 5.97
N TRP A 43 9.35 14.99 4.75
CA TRP A 43 10.12 15.88 3.87
C TRP A 43 9.36 17.17 3.54
N MET A 44 8.07 17.08 3.20
CA MET A 44 7.21 18.25 2.94
C MET A 44 7.06 19.16 4.17
N PHE A 45 7.00 18.56 5.36
CA PHE A 45 6.95 19.31 6.61
C PHE A 45 8.26 20.06 6.89
N ILE A 46 9.41 19.39 6.79
CA ILE A 46 10.74 20.00 7.00
C ILE A 46 11.03 21.08 5.93
N SER A 47 10.57 20.87 4.69
CA SER A 47 10.69 21.84 3.59
C SER A 47 9.74 23.04 3.72
N HIS A 48 9.03 23.20 4.85
CA HIS A 48 8.05 24.26 5.10
C HIS A 48 6.95 24.36 4.03
N ARG A 49 6.67 23.26 3.32
CA ARG A 49 5.51 23.19 2.40
C ARG A 49 4.21 23.00 3.16
N ILE A 50 4.29 22.45 4.37
CA ILE A 50 3.18 22.33 5.32
C ILE A 50 3.51 23.23 6.51
N ASN A 51 2.92 24.43 6.56
CA ASN A 51 3.15 25.40 7.63
C ASN A 51 2.41 25.08 8.94
N SER A 52 1.50 24.10 8.93
CA SER A 52 0.72 23.72 10.12
C SER A 52 1.15 22.35 10.62
N THR A 53 1.71 22.30 11.83
CA THR A 53 2.02 21.05 12.55
C THR A 53 0.77 20.18 12.74
N ILE A 54 -0.37 20.81 13.02
CA ILE A 54 -1.65 20.10 13.15
C ILE A 54 -2.07 19.49 11.81
N GLY A 55 -1.92 20.25 10.71
CA GLY A 55 -2.18 19.75 9.37
C GLY A 55 -1.31 18.56 9.01
N TYR A 56 0.00 18.63 9.31
CA TYR A 56 0.93 17.51 9.13
C TYR A 56 0.47 16.25 9.86
N VAL A 57 0.14 16.35 11.16
CA VAL A 57 -0.28 15.20 11.97
C VAL A 57 -1.58 14.59 11.42
N LEU A 58 -2.54 15.43 11.03
CA LEU A 58 -3.81 14.96 10.46
C LEU A 58 -3.60 14.22 9.14
N TYR A 59 -2.81 14.78 8.22
CA TYR A 59 -2.52 14.11 6.95
C TYR A 59 -1.78 12.79 7.16
N LEU A 60 -0.80 12.78 8.07
CA LEU A 60 -0.04 11.58 8.39
C LEU A 60 -0.93 10.48 8.96
N MET A 61 -1.79 10.79 9.93
CA MET A 61 -2.71 9.82 10.53
C MET A 61 -3.71 9.29 9.50
N LEU A 62 -4.38 10.17 8.76
CA LEU A 62 -5.38 9.77 7.77
C LEU A 62 -4.79 8.89 6.67
N GLY A 63 -3.65 9.28 6.11
CA GLY A 63 -3.01 8.54 5.04
C GLY A 63 -2.50 7.17 5.49
N LEU A 64 -1.84 7.09 6.66
CA LEU A 64 -1.38 5.79 7.19
C LEU A 64 -2.56 4.86 7.50
N LEU A 65 -3.63 5.36 8.10
CA LEU A 65 -4.83 4.57 8.40
C LEU A 65 -5.40 3.93 7.13
N PHE A 66 -5.55 4.72 6.06
CA PHE A 66 -6.03 4.24 4.77
C PHE A 66 -5.09 3.18 4.17
N LEU A 67 -3.80 3.47 4.12
CA LEU A 67 -2.78 2.57 3.54
C LEU A 67 -2.72 1.22 4.28
N ILE A 68 -2.79 1.25 5.61
CA ILE A 68 -2.79 0.03 6.43
C ILE A 68 -4.10 -0.74 6.23
N ALA A 69 -5.24 -0.05 6.19
CA ALA A 69 -6.54 -0.68 5.98
C ALA A 69 -6.63 -1.39 4.63
N GLU A 70 -6.23 -0.73 3.54
CA GLU A 70 -6.19 -1.32 2.19
C GLU A 70 -5.24 -2.51 2.14
N TRP A 71 -4.04 -2.39 2.73
CA TRP A 71 -3.07 -3.47 2.74
C TRP A 71 -3.60 -4.70 3.49
N ASN A 72 -4.22 -4.50 4.65
CA ASN A 72 -4.81 -5.60 5.42
C ASN A 72 -6.00 -6.24 4.66
N GLY A 73 -6.82 -5.43 4.00
CA GLY A 73 -7.89 -5.90 3.12
C GLY A 73 -7.39 -6.77 1.97
N GLY A 74 -6.37 -6.32 1.25
CA GLY A 74 -5.75 -7.09 0.16
C GLY A 74 -5.14 -8.42 0.63
N ARG A 75 -4.48 -8.41 1.79
CA ARG A 75 -3.91 -9.63 2.41
C ARG A 75 -5.01 -10.61 2.83
N LYS A 76 -6.12 -10.11 3.37
CA LYS A 76 -7.28 -10.94 3.73
C LYS A 76 -7.87 -11.61 2.49
N TYR A 77 -8.03 -10.88 1.40
CA TYR A 77 -8.53 -11.42 0.13
C TYR A 77 -7.65 -12.57 -0.41
N VAL A 78 -6.33 -12.38 -0.44
CA VAL A 78 -5.39 -13.44 -0.90
C VAL A 78 -5.45 -14.67 0.01
N ARG A 79 -5.53 -14.46 1.33
CA ARG A 79 -5.63 -15.56 2.30
C ARG A 79 -6.92 -16.36 2.13
N GLU A 80 -8.06 -15.68 1.98
CA GLU A 80 -9.37 -16.28 1.74
C GLU A 80 -9.37 -17.08 0.43
N LYS A 81 -8.83 -16.51 -0.65
CA LYS A 81 -8.71 -17.21 -1.94
C LYS A 81 -7.86 -18.47 -1.81
N ARG A 82 -6.70 -18.40 -1.16
CA ARG A 82 -5.83 -19.56 -0.94
C ARG A 82 -6.51 -20.65 -0.11
N LYS A 83 -7.30 -20.27 0.91
CA LYS A 83 -8.06 -21.21 1.73
C LYS A 83 -9.11 -21.95 0.90
N LYS A 84 -9.86 -21.23 0.05
CA LYS A 84 -10.86 -21.83 -0.86
C LYS A 84 -10.23 -22.81 -1.85
N GLU A 85 -9.08 -22.47 -2.43
CA GLU A 85 -8.35 -23.40 -3.31
C GLU A 85 -7.88 -24.65 -2.55
N LEU A 86 -7.38 -24.50 -1.32
CA LEU A 86 -6.99 -25.63 -0.46
C LEU A 86 -8.16 -26.55 -0.11
N ASP A 87 -9.31 -26.00 0.24
CA ASP A 87 -10.51 -26.77 0.57
C ASP A 87 -11.04 -27.54 -0.67
N LYS A 88 -10.91 -26.96 -1.86
CA LYS A 88 -11.24 -27.62 -3.12
C LYS A 88 -10.32 -28.81 -3.43
N ILE A 89 -9.03 -28.69 -3.15
CA ILE A 89 -8.08 -29.80 -3.30
C ILE A 89 -8.39 -30.90 -2.27
N LYS A 90 -8.61 -30.57 -0.99
CA LYS A 90 -8.94 -31.55 0.06
C LYS A 90 -10.20 -32.35 -0.24
N THR A 91 -11.21 -31.72 -0.83
CA THR A 91 -12.48 -32.39 -1.17
C THR A 91 -12.36 -33.34 -2.36
N PHE A 92 -11.40 -33.11 -3.27
CA PHE A 92 -11.06 -34.06 -4.33
C PHE A 92 -10.15 -35.19 -3.85
N ASP A 93 -9.28 -34.92 -2.87
CA ASP A 93 -8.32 -35.90 -2.33
C ASP A 93 -8.96 -36.90 -1.35
N MET A 94 -10.07 -36.50 -0.70
CA MET A 94 -10.86 -37.38 0.20
C MET A 94 -11.86 -38.28 -0.54
N LYS A 95 -11.92 -38.23 -1.86
CA LYS A 95 -12.91 -38.95 -2.68
C LYS A 95 -12.22 -39.99 -3.57
#